data_AF-A0A538HNQ1-F1
#
_entry.id   AF-A0A538HNQ1-F1
#
_cell.length_a   1.000
_cell.length_b   1.000
_cell.length_c   1.000
_cell.angle_alpha   90.00
_cell.angle_beta   90.00
_cell.angle_gamma   90.00
#
_symmetry.space_group_name_H-M   'P 1'
#
loop_
_entity.id
_entity.type
_entity.pdbx_description
1 polymer ?
#
loop_
_entity_poly.entity_id
_entity_poly.type
_entity_poly.pdbx_seq_one_letter_code
_entity_poly.pdbx_strand_id
1 'polypeptide(L)'
;MATRFLGPSGSVRRHTRLLTLSALIAAAFTVFFVAASGANLTGSTFESTDGNLIKSTGTDWCNTVVSNVCTSTAPNLVQGQDKPPGAQTDDSFANGTKQDDAVPSIGTGGIPNKGDLDRF
;
A
#
# COMPACT_ATOMS: atom_id res chain seq x y z
N MET A 1 -38.87 -25.77 -22.77
CA MET A 1 -39.18 -24.99 -21.55
C MET A 1 -37.88 -24.71 -20.82
N ALA A 2 -37.46 -23.46 -20.70
CA ALA A 2 -36.26 -23.09 -19.96
C ALA A 2 -36.61 -22.87 -18.49
N THR A 3 -36.17 -23.76 -17.59
CA THR A 3 -36.33 -23.59 -16.15
C THR A 3 -35.41 -22.48 -15.67
N ARG A 4 -36.00 -21.37 -15.20
CA ARG A 4 -35.24 -20.28 -14.58
C ARG A 4 -34.72 -20.76 -13.22
N PHE A 5 -33.47 -21.21 -13.19
CA PHE A 5 -32.77 -21.73 -12.01
C PHE A 5 -32.89 -20.81 -10.76
N LEU A 6 -32.97 -19.50 -10.97
CA LEU A 6 -33.03 -18.47 -9.92
C LEU A 6 -34.45 -18.13 -9.43
N GLY A 7 -35.50 -18.58 -10.12
CA GLY A 7 -36.90 -18.25 -9.79
C GLY A 7 -37.38 -16.85 -10.23
N PRO A 8 -38.64 -16.49 -9.91
CA PRO A 8 -39.28 -15.25 -10.37
C PRO A 8 -38.63 -13.99 -9.79
N SER A 9 -38.68 -12.89 -10.56
CA SER A 9 -38.26 -11.55 -10.14
C SER A 9 -39.06 -11.06 -8.93
N GLY A 10 -38.39 -10.45 -7.93
CA GLY A 10 -39.03 -9.87 -6.74
C GLY A 10 -39.46 -10.86 -5.65
N SER A 11 -39.21 -12.17 -5.81
CA SER A 11 -39.57 -13.14 -4.76
C SER A 11 -38.53 -13.18 -3.64
N VAL A 12 -39.00 -13.27 -2.38
CA VAL A 12 -38.14 -13.44 -1.18
C VAL A 12 -37.19 -14.64 -1.33
N ARG A 13 -37.65 -15.70 -2.00
CA ARG A 13 -36.88 -16.91 -2.30
C ARG A 13 -35.73 -16.67 -3.29
N ARG A 14 -35.88 -15.73 -4.23
CA ARG A 14 -34.81 -15.32 -5.14
C ARG A 14 -33.79 -14.46 -4.42
N HIS A 15 -34.22 -13.54 -3.55
CA HIS A 15 -33.30 -12.71 -2.75
C HIS A 15 -32.45 -13.55 -1.81
N THR A 16 -33.05 -14.51 -1.10
CA THR A 16 -32.31 -15.46 -0.25
C THR A 16 -31.32 -16.30 -1.07
N ARG A 17 -31.72 -16.82 -2.24
CA ARG A 17 -30.80 -17.56 -3.13
C ARG A 17 -29.63 -16.72 -3.61
N LEU A 18 -29.87 -15.47 -4.00
CA LEU A 18 -28.81 -14.55 -4.44
C LEU A 18 -27.85 -14.23 -3.30
N LEU A 19 -28.36 -13.96 -2.09
CA LEU A 19 -27.53 -13.72 -0.91
C LEU A 19 -26.68 -14.95 -0.59
N THR A 20 -27.24 -16.16 -0.63
CA THR A 20 -26.46 -17.38 -0.41
C THR A 20 -25.39 -17.57 -1.49
N LEU A 21 -25.69 -17.28 -2.76
CA LEU A 21 -24.71 -17.41 -3.84
C LEU A 21 -23.56 -16.39 -3.67
N SER A 22 -23.89 -15.14 -3.37
CA SER A 22 -22.91 -14.09 -3.11
C SER A 22 -22.04 -14.42 -1.90
N ALA A 23 -22.62 -14.96 -0.83
CA ALA A 23 -21.87 -15.38 0.35
C ALA A 23 -20.90 -16.53 0.03
N LEU A 24 -21.33 -17.51 -0.78
CA LEU A 24 -20.46 -18.60 -1.23
C LEU A 24 -19.32 -18.11 -2.12
N ILE A 25 -19.60 -17.18 -3.04
CA ILE A 25 -18.57 -16.56 -3.89
C ILE A 25 -17.59 -15.75 -3.04
N ALA A 26 -18.08 -14.96 -2.09
CA ALA A 26 -17.23 -14.21 -1.18
C ALA A 26 -16.34 -15.13 -0.34
N ALA A 27 -16.88 -16.23 0.19
CA ALA A 27 -16.11 -17.22 0.94
C ALA A 27 -15.07 -17.94 0.07
N ALA A 28 -15.39 -18.27 -1.19
CA ALA A 28 -14.40 -18.82 -2.11
C ALA A 28 -13.31 -17.79 -2.43
N PHE A 29 -13.70 -16.54 -2.70
CA PHE A 29 -12.75 -15.46 -2.99
C PHE A 29 -11.80 -15.22 -1.81
N THR A 30 -12.29 -15.15 -0.57
CA THR A 30 -11.44 -14.95 0.60
C THR A 30 -10.45 -16.09 0.78
N VAL A 31 -10.85 -17.35 0.58
CA VAL A 31 -9.94 -18.49 0.75
C VAL A 31 -8.85 -18.50 -0.34
N PHE A 32 -9.21 -18.34 -1.61
CA PHE A 32 -8.25 -18.44 -2.71
C PHE A 32 -7.38 -17.18 -2.87
N PHE A 33 -7.96 -15.99 -2.74
CA PHE A 33 -7.24 -14.74 -2.94
C PHE A 33 -6.27 -14.45 -1.79
N VAL A 34 -6.70 -14.61 -0.53
CA VAL A 34 -5.86 -14.29 0.64
C VAL A 34 -4.67 -15.24 0.74
N ALA A 35 -4.86 -16.53 0.45
CA ALA A 35 -3.78 -17.51 0.45
C ALA A 35 -2.74 -17.22 -0.66
N ALA A 36 -3.17 -16.73 -1.82
CA ALA A 36 -2.29 -16.39 -2.93
C ALA A 36 -1.55 -15.05 -2.72
N SER A 37 -2.18 -14.08 -2.06
CA SER A 37 -1.58 -12.75 -1.84
C SER A 37 -0.43 -12.72 -0.83
N GLY A 38 -0.31 -13.75 0.02
CA GLY A 38 0.77 -13.88 0.99
C GLY A 38 1.85 -14.90 0.60
N ALA A 39 1.84 -15.40 -0.63
CA ALA A 39 2.80 -16.41 -1.05
C ALA A 39 4.15 -15.79 -1.42
N ASN A 40 5.21 -16.17 -0.70
CA ASN A 40 6.58 -15.87 -1.10
C ASN A 40 6.91 -16.56 -2.43
N LEU A 41 7.68 -15.90 -3.29
CA LEU A 41 8.16 -16.50 -4.54
C LEU A 41 9.05 -17.70 -4.22
N THR A 42 8.67 -18.89 -4.70
CA THR A 42 9.45 -20.12 -4.48
C THR A 42 10.87 -19.96 -5.04
N GLY A 43 11.88 -20.19 -4.20
CA GLY A 43 13.29 -20.00 -4.54
C GLY A 43 13.80 -18.57 -4.35
N SER A 44 12.97 -17.64 -3.87
CA SER A 44 13.34 -16.28 -3.50
C SER A 44 13.58 -16.14 -2.00
N THR A 45 14.51 -15.27 -1.60
CA THR A 45 14.66 -14.81 -0.21
C THR A 45 13.80 -13.57 0.09
N PHE A 46 13.04 -13.10 -0.89
CA PHE A 46 12.11 -11.98 -0.75
C PHE A 46 10.91 -12.39 0.11
N GLU A 47 10.72 -11.67 1.21
CA GLU A 47 9.53 -11.80 2.06
C GLU A 47 8.49 -10.81 1.56
N SER A 48 7.37 -11.32 1.05
CA SER A 48 6.24 -10.52 0.57
C SER A 48 5.03 -10.58 1.50
N THR A 49 5.17 -11.26 2.64
CA THR A 49 4.03 -11.74 3.44
C THR A 49 3.51 -10.68 4.41
N ASP A 50 4.38 -9.83 4.96
CA ASP A 50 4.03 -8.80 5.94
C ASP A 50 4.33 -7.37 5.46
N GLY A 51 5.21 -7.20 4.47
CA GLY A 51 5.55 -5.92 3.86
C GLY A 51 6.19 -4.94 4.84
N ASN A 52 6.77 -5.45 5.94
CA ASN A 52 7.48 -4.63 6.89
C ASN A 52 8.94 -4.49 6.45
N LEU A 53 9.54 -3.31 6.56
CA LEU A 53 10.96 -3.14 6.18
C LEU A 53 11.92 -3.78 7.20
N ILE A 54 11.50 -4.85 7.90
CA ILE A 54 12.18 -5.48 9.02
C ILE A 54 12.58 -6.90 8.60
N LYS A 55 13.88 -7.20 8.63
CA LYS A 55 14.35 -8.56 8.35
C LYS A 55 14.09 -9.46 9.56
N SER A 56 13.00 -10.23 9.54
CA SER A 56 12.73 -11.25 10.57
C SER A 56 13.15 -12.66 10.13
N THR A 57 12.59 -13.17 9.03
CA THR A 57 12.86 -14.51 8.48
C THR A 57 13.49 -14.49 7.08
N GLY A 58 13.31 -13.40 6.34
CA GLY A 58 13.89 -13.15 5.01
C GLY A 58 13.97 -11.66 4.69
N THR A 59 14.30 -11.28 3.46
CA THR A 59 14.67 -9.91 3.08
C THR A 59 13.55 -9.19 2.34
N ASP A 60 12.83 -8.28 3.01
CA ASP A 60 11.79 -7.46 2.37
C ASP A 60 12.37 -6.60 1.24
N TRP A 61 13.45 -5.85 1.47
CA TRP A 61 14.18 -5.14 0.41
C TRP A 61 15.68 -4.98 0.75
N CYS A 62 16.14 -5.82 1.67
CA CYS A 62 17.44 -5.71 2.31
C CYS A 62 18.46 -6.66 1.67
N ASN A 63 19.68 -6.18 1.44
CA ASN A 63 20.79 -6.99 0.94
C ASN A 63 21.68 -7.48 2.10
N THR A 64 21.98 -6.62 3.09
CA THR A 64 22.84 -6.97 4.23
C THR A 64 22.20 -6.55 5.55
N VAL A 65 22.31 -7.40 6.58
CA VAL A 65 21.81 -7.13 7.93
C VAL A 65 22.90 -7.30 8.97
N VAL A 66 22.97 -6.34 9.89
CA VAL A 66 23.82 -6.37 11.08
C VAL A 66 22.91 -6.12 12.28
N SER A 67 22.93 -7.01 13.27
CA SER A 67 22.12 -6.88 14.50
C SER A 67 20.62 -6.65 14.23
N ASN A 68 20.04 -7.38 13.28
CA ASN A 68 18.64 -7.25 12.84
C ASN A 68 18.27 -5.88 12.22
N VAL A 69 19.24 -5.02 11.95
CA VAL A 69 19.06 -3.75 11.23
C VAL A 69 19.52 -3.93 9.78
N CYS A 70 18.69 -3.48 8.84
CA CYS A 70 19.08 -3.43 7.43
C CYS A 70 20.19 -2.40 7.22
N THR A 71 21.37 -2.84 6.78
CA THR A 71 22.54 -1.97 6.57
C THR A 71 22.86 -1.72 5.10
N SER A 72 22.28 -2.49 4.19
CA SER A 72 22.32 -2.21 2.75
C SER A 72 21.06 -2.71 2.07
N THR A 73 20.59 -1.97 1.07
CA THR A 73 19.43 -2.34 0.25
C THR A 73 19.84 -3.17 -0.96
N ALA A 74 18.87 -3.83 -1.61
CA ALA A 74 19.11 -4.54 -2.87
C ALA A 74 19.83 -3.63 -3.89
N PRO A 75 20.74 -4.16 -4.74
CA PRO A 75 21.65 -3.37 -5.58
C PRO A 75 20.97 -2.42 -6.59
N ASN A 76 19.65 -2.52 -6.79
CA ASN A 76 18.85 -1.63 -7.63
C ASN A 76 17.68 -0.98 -6.89
N LEU A 77 17.61 -1.08 -5.56
CA LEU A 77 16.59 -0.37 -4.78
C LEU A 77 16.99 1.09 -4.62
N VAL A 78 16.26 1.98 -5.28
CA VAL A 78 16.28 3.41 -5.00
C VAL A 78 15.21 3.69 -3.96
N GLN A 79 15.63 4.05 -2.75
CA GLN A 79 14.73 4.49 -1.68
C GLN A 79 15.02 5.94 -1.30
N GLY A 80 13.98 6.75 -1.18
CA GLY A 80 14.04 8.04 -0.49
C GLY A 80 13.71 7.81 0.97
N GLN A 81 14.69 8.01 1.86
CA GLN A 81 14.42 8.05 3.30
C GLN A 81 13.98 9.46 3.65
N ASP A 82 12.77 9.58 4.21
CA ASP A 82 12.29 10.87 4.69
C ASP A 82 13.12 11.34 5.88
N LYS A 83 13.27 12.66 6.03
CA LYS A 83 13.99 13.21 7.19
C LYS A 83 13.15 12.97 8.45
N PRO A 84 13.79 12.73 9.61
CA PRO A 84 13.05 12.57 10.86
C PRO A 84 12.17 13.80 11.14
N PRO A 85 10.93 13.62 11.63
CA PRO A 85 10.06 14.73 11.98
C PRO A 85 10.71 15.58 13.08
N GLY A 86 10.53 16.91 13.00
CA GLY A 86 11.10 17.86 13.96
C GLY A 86 12.53 18.30 13.64
N ALA A 87 13.14 17.83 12.55
CA ALA A 87 14.35 18.42 12.03
C ALA A 87 14.08 19.85 11.52
N GLN A 88 14.77 20.84 12.07
CA GLN A 88 14.74 22.23 11.56
C GLN A 88 15.33 22.35 10.15
N THR A 89 15.86 21.26 9.59
CA THR A 89 16.55 21.17 8.31
C THR A 89 15.79 20.29 7.30
N ASP A 90 14.49 20.15 7.47
CA ASP A 90 13.66 19.47 6.46
C ASP A 90 13.61 20.27 5.15
N ASP A 91 13.34 19.57 4.06
CA ASP A 91 13.18 20.16 2.73
C ASP A 91 11.83 20.88 2.65
N SER A 92 11.88 22.15 2.25
CA SER A 92 10.69 22.99 2.15
C SER A 92 10.71 23.79 0.85
N PHE A 93 9.53 24.26 0.41
CA PHE A 93 9.51 25.23 -0.67
C PHE A 93 10.15 26.53 -0.18
N ALA A 94 11.20 26.94 -0.87
CA ALA A 94 11.91 28.17 -0.61
C ALA A 94 11.29 29.33 -1.38
N ASN A 95 11.68 30.54 -1.01
CA ASN A 95 11.43 31.77 -1.78
C ASN A 95 9.95 32.02 -2.13
N GLY A 96 9.01 31.51 -1.32
CA GLY A 96 7.57 31.66 -1.56
C GLY A 96 7.03 30.83 -2.72
N THR A 97 7.86 29.93 -3.28
CA THR A 97 7.40 29.00 -4.31
C THR A 97 6.42 27.98 -3.74
N LYS A 98 5.56 27.45 -4.61
CA LYS A 98 4.51 26.51 -4.25
C LYS A 98 4.57 25.25 -5.09
N GLN A 99 3.81 24.24 -4.68
CA GLN A 99 3.68 22.98 -5.40
C GLN A 99 3.21 23.15 -6.85
N ASP A 100 2.46 24.21 -7.14
CA ASP A 100 1.86 24.50 -8.44
C ASP A 100 2.68 25.46 -9.32
N ASP A 101 3.82 25.97 -8.82
CA ASP A 101 4.70 26.79 -9.65
C ASP A 101 5.40 25.94 -10.71
N ALA A 102 5.64 26.53 -11.89
CA ALA A 102 6.26 25.82 -13.01
C ALA A 102 7.68 25.30 -12.69
N VAL A 103 8.39 25.97 -11.78
CA VAL A 103 9.68 25.54 -11.23
C VAL A 103 9.73 25.91 -9.74
N PRO A 104 9.30 25.01 -8.84
CA PRO A 104 9.39 25.27 -7.42
C PRO A 104 10.86 25.23 -6.96
N SER A 105 11.22 26.14 -6.07
CA SER A 105 12.54 26.12 -5.44
C SER A 105 12.47 25.33 -4.14
N ILE A 106 13.40 24.41 -3.94
CA ILE A 106 13.51 23.62 -2.71
C ILE A 106 14.66 24.20 -1.89
N GLY A 107 14.39 24.51 -0.63
CA GLY A 107 15.38 24.94 0.35
C GLY A 107 15.33 24.08 1.60
N THR A 108 16.12 24.48 2.59
CA THR A 108 16.29 23.76 3.85
C THR A 108 15.87 24.69 4.98
N GLY A 109 14.90 24.31 5.80
CA GLY A 109 14.42 25.19 6.89
C GLY A 109 12.91 25.20 7.09
N GLY A 110 12.49 25.62 8.29
CA GLY A 110 11.13 25.64 8.79
C GLY A 110 10.08 26.03 7.75
N ILE A 111 9.14 25.10 7.53
CA ILE A 111 8.06 25.20 6.57
C ILE A 111 7.15 26.39 6.94
N PRO A 112 7.08 27.45 6.12
CA PRO A 112 6.04 28.46 6.27
C PRO A 112 4.68 27.81 6.00
N ASN A 113 3.67 28.20 6.78
CA ASN A 113 2.30 27.65 6.82
C ASN A 113 1.81 27.07 5.46
N LYS A 114 1.73 25.73 5.33
CA LYS A 114 1.32 25.01 4.11
C LYS A 114 -0.21 25.02 3.88
N GLY A 115 -0.93 26.04 4.33
CA GLY A 115 -2.37 26.15 4.12
C GLY A 115 -2.69 26.88 2.82
N ASP A 116 -2.78 26.17 1.70
CA ASP A 116 -3.47 26.68 0.49
C ASP A 116 -4.99 26.41 0.54
N LEU A 117 -5.41 25.46 1.40
CA LEU A 117 -6.80 25.13 1.71
C LEU A 117 -7.62 26.31 2.28
N ASP A 118 -6.96 27.39 2.71
CA ASP A 118 -7.61 28.61 3.20
C ASP A 118 -8.00 29.57 2.05
N ARG A 119 -7.63 29.26 0.79
CA ARG A 119 -7.97 30.09 -0.39
C ARG A 119 -9.29 29.70 -1.07
N PHE A 120 -9.95 28.65 -0.57
CA PHE A 120 -11.26 28.22 -1.05
C PHE A 120 -12.34 28.55 -0.03
#